data_AF-A0A7W0XED9-F1
#
_entry.id   AF-A0A7W0XED9-F1
#
_cell.length_a   1.000
_cell.length_b   1.000
_cell.length_c   1.000
_cell.angle_alpha   90.00
_cell.angle_beta   90.00
_cell.angle_gamma   90.00
#
_symmetry.space_group_name_H-M   'P 1'
#
loop_
_entity.id
_entity.type
_entity.pdbx_description
1 polymer ?
#
loop_
_entity_poly.entity_id
_entity_poly.type
_entity_poly.pdbx_seq_one_letter_code
_entity_poly.pdbx_strand_id
1 'polypeptide(L)'
;MQKQDYESLYDLETSFWWFVGMREITAALLKPFVRTSDRQILDAGCGTGGNLEWLRRYAGTGEVIGVDLEQAGFRVLRATYANSLLLPLAVFRRLVMKRLGLADKGSDVKPLGSKWQRLDTAMKAALRTEALWMDRTGLKIPAGLSAICVAEKPRA
;
A
#
# COMPACT_ATOMS: atom_id res chain seq x y z
N MET A 1 1.05 7.12 -14.00
CA MET A 1 0.33 8.39 -13.71
C MET A 1 0.58 9.37 -14.88
N GLN A 2 -0.24 10.38 -15.15
CA GLN A 2 0.03 11.28 -16.29
C GLN A 2 1.31 12.08 -15.97
N LYS A 3 2.18 12.30 -16.96
CA LYS A 3 3.50 12.93 -16.75
C LYS A 3 3.41 14.33 -16.09
N GLN A 4 2.32 15.05 -16.35
CA GLN A 4 2.03 16.38 -15.79
C GLN A 4 1.64 16.34 -14.30
N ASP A 5 1.07 15.23 -13.83
CA ASP A 5 0.77 15.02 -12.40
C ASP A 5 2.05 14.80 -11.60
N TYR A 6 3.09 14.20 -12.21
CA TYR A 6 4.39 13.95 -11.58
C TYR A 6 5.17 15.23 -11.25
N GLU A 7 5.19 16.20 -12.17
CA GLU A 7 5.88 17.49 -11.95
C GLU A 7 5.19 18.29 -10.84
N SER A 8 3.85 18.33 -10.86
CA SER A 8 3.06 18.99 -9.82
C SER A 8 3.23 18.31 -8.45
N LEU A 9 3.38 16.99 -8.41
CA LEU A 9 3.64 16.24 -7.18
C LEU A 9 5.05 16.53 -6.62
N TYR A 10 6.06 16.58 -7.50
CA TYR A 10 7.45 16.86 -7.14
C TYR A 10 7.60 18.23 -6.46
N ASP A 11 6.94 19.26 -6.99
CA ASP A 11 6.98 20.61 -6.40
C ASP A 11 6.32 20.63 -5.01
N LEU A 12 5.25 19.86 -4.83
CA LEU A 12 4.53 19.73 -3.56
C LEU A 12 5.29 18.88 -2.53
N GLU A 13 6.16 17.96 -2.95
CA GLU A 13 6.88 17.05 -2.05
C GLU A 13 7.80 17.76 -1.06
N THR A 14 8.22 18.99 -1.34
CA THR A 14 9.11 19.76 -0.46
C THR A 14 8.36 20.56 0.60
N SER A 15 7.13 20.99 0.32
CA SER A 15 6.43 22.03 1.09
C SER A 15 5.05 21.62 1.60
N PHE A 16 4.40 20.63 0.97
CA PHE A 16 3.07 20.21 1.37
C PHE A 16 3.11 19.43 2.69
N TRP A 17 2.24 19.83 3.62
CA TRP A 17 2.24 19.39 5.02
C TRP A 17 2.25 17.87 5.19
N TRP A 18 1.61 17.12 4.28
CA TRP A 18 1.57 15.66 4.32
C TRP A 18 2.96 15.06 4.14
N PHE A 19 3.72 15.47 3.12
CA PHE A 19 5.05 14.92 2.86
C PHE A 19 6.04 15.29 3.97
N VAL A 20 5.98 16.53 4.44
CA VAL A 20 6.78 16.99 5.58
C VAL A 20 6.46 16.16 6.83
N GLY A 21 5.18 16.03 7.19
CA GLY A 21 4.75 15.26 8.36
C GLY A 21 5.10 13.77 8.28
N MET A 22 4.94 13.15 7.12
CA MET A 22 5.31 11.74 6.92
C MET A 22 6.82 11.51 7.04
N ARG A 23 7.66 12.46 6.60
CA ARG A 23 9.12 12.39 6.82
C ARG A 23 9.48 12.54 8.29
N GLU A 24 8.83 13.42 9.04
CA GLU A 24 9.04 13.53 10.50
C GLU A 24 8.68 12.24 11.24
N ILE A 25 7.55 11.61 10.88
CA ILE A 25 7.15 10.30 11.42
C ILE A 25 8.19 9.24 11.05
N THR A 26 8.60 9.19 9.78
CA THR A 26 9.62 8.25 9.31
C THR A 26 10.96 8.45 10.05
N ALA A 27 11.39 9.70 10.27
CA ALA A 27 12.58 10.02 11.05
C ALA A 27 12.49 9.46 12.47
N ALA A 28 11.36 9.68 13.15
CA ALA A 28 11.13 9.21 14.52
C ALA A 28 11.20 7.68 14.60
N LEU A 29 10.67 6.97 13.59
CA LEU A 29 10.72 5.51 13.50
C LEU A 29 12.11 4.98 13.16
N LEU A 30 12.88 5.67 12.32
CA LEU A 30 14.23 5.27 11.93
C LEU A 30 15.27 5.51 13.03
N LYS A 31 15.11 6.60 13.81
CA LYS A 31 16.09 7.09 14.80
C LYS A 31 16.67 6.01 15.73
N PRO A 32 15.91 5.02 16.26
CA PRO A 32 16.46 3.97 17.10
C PRO A 32 17.41 3.00 16.37
N PHE A 33 17.28 2.87 15.05
CA PHE A 33 17.95 1.85 14.22
C PHE A 33 19.10 2.42 13.39
N VAL A 34 19.08 3.73 13.11
CA VAL A 34 20.11 4.43 12.33
C VAL A 34 21.22 4.95 13.25
N ARG A 35 22.10 4.06 13.71
CA ARG A 35 23.36 4.42 14.41
C ARG A 35 24.50 4.55 13.40
N THR A 36 25.23 5.66 13.36
CA THR A 36 26.34 5.96 12.43
C THR A 36 27.08 4.71 11.90
N SER A 37 26.70 4.27 10.70
CA SER A 37 27.34 3.20 9.94
C SER A 37 26.85 3.31 8.50
N ASP A 38 27.68 2.88 7.57
CA ASP A 38 27.32 2.88 6.15
C ASP A 38 26.19 1.86 5.91
N ARG A 39 25.14 2.28 5.21
CA ARG A 39 23.92 1.48 5.01
C ARG A 39 23.42 1.58 3.58
N GLN A 40 22.87 0.48 3.11
CA GLN A 40 21.98 0.51 1.96
C GLN A 40 20.54 0.72 2.45
N ILE A 41 19.86 1.70 1.87
CA ILE A 41 18.47 2.03 2.18
C ILE A 41 17.64 1.79 0.92
N LEU A 42 16.58 0.99 1.02
CA LEU A 42 15.61 0.77 -0.05
C LEU A 42 14.31 1.53 0.23
N ASP A 43 13.88 2.35 -0.72
CA ASP A 43 12.55 2.94 -0.75
C ASP A 43 11.70 2.22 -1.81
N ALA A 44 10.76 1.38 -1.36
CA ALA A 44 9.91 0.56 -2.23
C ALA A 44 8.57 1.26 -2.46
N GLY A 45 8.26 1.58 -3.73
CA GLY A 45 7.20 2.51 -4.09
C GLY A 45 7.66 3.96 -3.95
N CYS A 46 8.90 4.26 -4.35
CA CYS A 46 9.50 5.58 -4.16
C CYS A 46 8.88 6.69 -5.03
N GLY A 47 7.97 6.35 -5.96
CA GLY A 47 7.26 7.32 -6.78
C GLY A 47 8.21 8.16 -7.66
N THR A 48 8.18 9.48 -7.47
CA THR A 48 9.08 10.46 -8.09
C THR A 48 10.54 10.32 -7.63
N GLY A 49 10.78 9.64 -6.51
CA GLY A 49 12.08 9.58 -5.84
C GLY A 49 12.38 10.76 -4.92
N GLY A 50 11.46 11.71 -4.66
CA GLY A 50 11.77 12.87 -3.82
C GLY A 50 12.06 12.53 -2.35
N ASN A 51 11.76 11.33 -1.90
CA ASN A 51 12.18 10.85 -0.57
C ASN A 51 13.61 10.28 -0.54
N LEU A 52 14.17 9.89 -1.70
CA LEU A 52 15.50 9.28 -1.78
C LEU A 52 16.59 10.25 -1.30
N GLU A 53 16.52 11.52 -1.69
CA GLU A 53 17.47 12.55 -1.26
C GLU A 53 17.40 12.80 0.24
N TRP A 54 16.18 12.81 0.81
CA TRP A 54 16.00 12.92 2.24
C TRP A 54 16.58 11.71 3.00
N LEU A 55 16.41 10.50 2.46
CA LEU A 55 16.94 9.27 3.04
C LEU A 55 18.48 9.19 3.04
N ARG A 56 19.17 9.90 2.14
CA ARG A 56 20.65 9.92 2.09
C ARG A 56 21.29 10.34 3.41
N ARG A 57 20.62 11.19 4.18
CA ARG A 57 21.05 11.64 5.52
C ARG A 57 21.23 10.48 6.50
N TYR A 58 20.59 9.35 6.26
CA TYR A 58 20.65 8.14 7.09
C TYR A 58 21.56 7.04 6.51
N ALA A 59 22.07 7.20 5.29
CA ALA A 59 22.86 6.19 4.58
C ALA A 59 24.36 6.21 4.92
N GLY A 60 24.88 7.31 5.49
CA GLY A 60 26.32 7.49 5.67
C GLY A 60 27.04 7.60 4.33
N THR A 61 28.07 6.78 4.09
CA THR A 61 28.69 6.61 2.77
C THR A 61 28.04 5.48 1.94
N GLY A 62 27.00 4.84 2.47
CA GLY A 62 26.24 3.83 1.75
C GLY A 62 25.27 4.41 0.72
N GLU A 63 24.42 3.56 0.16
CA GLU A 63 23.59 3.87 -0.99
C GLU A 63 22.09 3.98 -0.64
N VAL A 64 21.37 4.85 -1.35
CA VAL A 64 19.90 4.89 -1.31
C VAL A 64 19.37 4.42 -2.66
N ILE A 65 18.57 3.37 -2.64
CA ILE A 65 18.02 2.69 -3.80
C ILE A 65 16.51 2.94 -3.81
N GLY A 66 16.00 3.47 -4.92
CA GLY A 66 14.57 3.59 -5.17
C GLY A 66 14.09 2.47 -6.08
N VAL A 67 12.94 1.89 -5.76
CA VAL A 67 12.24 0.96 -6.66
C VAL A 67 10.81 1.43 -6.83
N ASP A 68 10.41 1.66 -8.07
CA ASP A 68 9.03 1.90 -8.47
C ASP A 68 8.73 1.14 -9.77
N LEU A 69 7.45 0.83 -10.04
CA LEU A 69 7.05 0.07 -11.21
C LEU A 69 7.44 0.79 -12.50
N GLU A 70 7.15 2.09 -12.60
CA GLU A 70 7.45 2.86 -13.80
C GLU A 70 8.97 2.98 -14.03
N GLN A 71 9.76 3.18 -12.95
CA GLN A 71 11.22 3.22 -13.01
C GLN A 71 11.85 1.88 -13.42
N ALA A 72 11.24 0.77 -13.02
CA ALA A 72 11.66 -0.58 -13.42
C ALA A 72 11.26 -0.95 -14.86
N GLY A 73 10.71 0.01 -15.62
CA GLY A 73 10.29 -0.16 -17.01
C GLY A 73 8.94 -0.86 -17.16
N PHE A 74 8.12 -0.90 -16.10
CA PHE A 74 6.76 -1.39 -16.22
C PHE A 74 5.80 -0.27 -16.59
N ARG A 75 4.88 -0.57 -17.51
CA ARG A 75 3.71 0.26 -17.77
C ARG A 75 2.57 -0.19 -16.88
N VAL A 76 2.12 0.68 -15.98
CA VAL A 76 0.94 0.41 -15.13
C VAL A 76 -0.31 0.39 -16.01
N LEU A 77 -0.98 -0.77 -16.06
CA LEU A 77 -2.21 -0.98 -16.83
C LEU A 77 -3.45 -0.61 -16.01
N ARG A 78 -3.48 -1.03 -14.74
CA ARG A 78 -4.61 -0.77 -13.83
C ARG A 78 -4.14 -0.74 -12.39
N ALA A 79 -4.56 0.29 -11.65
CA ALA A 79 -4.44 0.35 -10.21
C ALA A 79 -5.82 0.64 -9.61
N THR A 80 -6.25 -0.16 -8.63
CA THR A 80 -7.57 -0.08 -8.00
C THR A 80 -7.53 -0.73 -6.63
N TYR A 81 -8.54 -0.47 -5.80
CA TYR A 81 -8.81 -1.28 -4.62
C TYR A 81 -9.69 -2.50 -4.95
N ALA A 82 -9.62 -3.51 -4.08
CA ALA A 82 -10.44 -4.72 -4.07
C ALA A 82 -10.89 -5.05 -2.64
N ASN A 83 -11.75 -6.06 -2.48
CA ASN A 83 -12.37 -6.48 -1.23
C ASN A 83 -13.26 -5.38 -0.60
N SER A 84 -13.92 -4.60 -1.45
CA SER A 84 -14.71 -3.41 -1.12
C SER A 84 -16.08 -3.80 -0.57
N LEU A 85 -16.67 -4.89 -1.06
CA LEU A 85 -17.89 -5.47 -0.49
C LEU A 85 -17.68 -5.98 0.94
N LEU A 86 -16.45 -6.36 1.28
CA LEU A 86 -16.09 -6.82 2.62
C LEU A 86 -15.63 -5.68 3.55
N LEU A 87 -15.36 -4.49 3.01
CA LEU A 87 -14.87 -3.34 3.76
C LEU A 87 -15.81 -2.94 4.91
N PRO A 88 -17.15 -2.82 4.73
CA PRO A 88 -18.06 -2.49 5.83
C PRO A 88 -18.04 -3.54 6.95
N LEU A 89 -17.98 -4.83 6.59
CA LEU A 89 -17.92 -5.92 7.56
C LEU A 89 -16.61 -5.90 8.35
N ALA A 90 -15.49 -5.64 7.68
CA ALA A 90 -14.19 -5.52 8.33
C ALA A 90 -14.10 -4.28 9.22
N VAL A 91 -14.66 -3.14 8.80
CA VAL A 91 -14.76 -1.93 9.62
C VAL A 91 -15.64 -2.19 10.85
N PHE A 92 -16.80 -2.80 10.66
CA PHE A 92 -17.69 -3.18 11.77
C PHE A 92 -16.97 -4.10 12.76
N ARG A 93 -16.31 -5.15 12.28
CA ARG A 93 -15.48 -6.04 13.12
C ARG A 93 -14.41 -5.24 13.87
N ARG A 94 -13.65 -4.39 13.18
CA ARG A 94 -12.54 -3.60 13.77
C ARG A 94 -13.02 -2.55 14.77
N LEU A 95 -14.20 -1.96 14.58
CA LEU A 95 -14.74 -0.95 15.50
C LEU A 95 -15.48 -1.57 16.68
N VAL A 96 -16.24 -2.66 16.47
CA VAL A 96 -17.06 -3.28 17.51
C VAL A 96 -16.28 -4.30 18.32
N MET A 97 -15.61 -5.27 17.70
CA MET A 97 -14.89 -6.31 18.46
C MET A 97 -13.63 -5.78 19.15
N LYS A 98 -12.95 -4.78 18.56
CA LYS A 98 -11.80 -4.14 19.21
C LYS A 98 -12.22 -3.28 20.41
N ARG A 99 -13.38 -2.62 20.36
CA ARG A 99 -13.94 -1.87 21.50
C ARG A 99 -14.45 -2.78 22.62
N LEU A 100 -14.87 -4.00 22.29
CA LEU A 100 -15.29 -5.01 23.26
C LEU A 100 -14.13 -5.82 23.86
N GLY A 101 -12.87 -5.51 23.51
CA GLY A 101 -11.68 -6.19 24.07
C GLY A 101 -11.47 -7.63 23.59
N LEU A 102 -12.21 -8.07 22.57
CA LEU A 102 -12.19 -9.45 22.04
C LEU A 102 -11.24 -9.64 20.84
N ALA A 103 -10.28 -8.72 20.66
CA ALA A 103 -9.35 -8.77 19.53
C ALA A 103 -8.14 -9.68 19.85
N ASP A 104 -8.11 -10.86 19.23
CA ASP A 104 -6.99 -11.81 19.30
C ASP A 104 -5.67 -11.17 18.81
N LYS A 105 -4.57 -11.40 19.54
CA LYS A 105 -3.19 -11.01 19.15
C LYS A 105 -2.54 -12.05 18.21
N GLY A 106 -3.17 -12.35 17.07
CA GLY A 106 -2.63 -13.33 16.11
C GLY A 106 -2.90 -12.98 14.65
N SER A 107 -2.34 -13.77 13.73
CA SER A 107 -2.67 -13.67 12.30
C SER A 107 -4.18 -13.84 12.09
N ASP A 108 -4.79 -12.93 11.32
CA ASP A 108 -6.20 -12.96 10.94
C ASP A 108 -6.56 -14.16 10.04
N VAL A 109 -5.55 -14.89 9.55
CA VAL A 109 -5.71 -16.08 8.70
C VAL A 109 -5.69 -17.34 9.56
N LYS A 110 -6.87 -17.76 10.03
CA LYS A 110 -7.08 -19.09 10.62
C LYS A 110 -8.13 -19.83 9.79
N PRO A 111 -7.93 -21.12 9.47
CA PRO A 111 -8.96 -21.90 8.81
C PRO A 111 -10.23 -21.85 9.67
N LEU A 112 -11.32 -21.38 9.06
CA LEU A 112 -12.61 -21.33 9.71
C LEU A 112 -13.03 -22.78 10.03
N GLY A 113 -13.28 -23.07 11.31
CA GLY A 113 -13.75 -24.40 11.73
C GLY A 113 -15.05 -24.78 11.02
N SER A 114 -15.37 -26.08 10.94
CA SER A 114 -16.45 -26.63 10.11
C SER A 114 -17.82 -25.96 10.27
N LYS A 115 -18.09 -25.34 11.43
CA LYS A 115 -19.31 -24.56 11.72
C LYS A 115 -19.46 -23.28 10.89
N TRP A 116 -18.36 -22.72 10.39
CA TRP A 116 -18.31 -21.44 9.67
C TRP A 116 -18.10 -21.59 8.15
N GLN A 117 -18.18 -22.82 7.61
CA GLN A 117 -18.02 -23.08 6.17
C GLN A 117 -19.06 -22.35 5.30
N ARG A 118 -20.29 -22.13 5.81
CA ARG A 118 -21.31 -21.33 5.12
C ARG A 118 -20.89 -19.86 4.99
N LEU A 119 -20.29 -19.31 6.03
CA LEU A 119 -19.76 -17.94 6.01
C LEU A 119 -18.58 -17.83 5.04
N ASP A 120 -17.65 -18.80 5.06
CA ASP A 120 -16.55 -18.88 4.09
C ASP A 120 -17.08 -18.91 2.64
N THR A 121 -18.11 -19.72 2.38
CA THR A 121 -18.77 -19.79 1.07
C THR A 121 -19.41 -18.46 0.68
N ALA A 122 -20.07 -17.78 1.61
CA ALA A 122 -20.67 -16.46 1.36
C ALA A 122 -19.60 -15.39 1.07
N MET A 123 -18.50 -15.38 1.82
CA MET A 123 -17.38 -14.45 1.56
C MET A 123 -16.74 -14.73 0.20
N LYS A 124 -16.52 -16.00 -0.17
CA LYS A 124 -16.06 -16.38 -1.51
C LYS A 124 -17.03 -15.94 -2.61
N ALA A 125 -18.33 -16.07 -2.40
CA ALA A 125 -19.35 -15.60 -3.34
C ALA A 125 -19.28 -14.08 -3.51
N ALA A 126 -19.18 -13.32 -2.41
CA ALA A 126 -19.04 -11.87 -2.46
C ALA A 126 -17.78 -11.44 -3.25
N LEU A 127 -16.64 -12.10 -3.02
CA LEU A 127 -15.41 -11.84 -3.76
C LEU A 127 -15.55 -12.18 -5.26
N ARG A 128 -16.24 -13.27 -5.61
CA ARG A 128 -16.53 -13.62 -7.00
C ARG A 128 -17.42 -12.59 -7.68
N THR A 129 -18.46 -12.12 -6.99
CA THR A 129 -19.34 -11.06 -7.51
C THR A 129 -18.56 -9.77 -7.74
N GLU A 130 -17.70 -9.38 -6.80
CA GLU A 130 -16.82 -8.22 -6.99
C GLU A 130 -15.89 -8.40 -8.20
N ALA A 131 -15.26 -9.57 -8.34
CA ALA A 131 -14.38 -9.85 -9.47
C ALA A 131 -15.11 -9.74 -10.82
N LEU A 132 -16.31 -10.32 -10.94
CA LEU A 132 -17.15 -10.21 -12.14
C LEU A 132 -17.59 -8.77 -12.42
N TRP A 133 -17.87 -8.00 -11.37
CA TRP A 133 -18.23 -6.59 -11.51
C TRP A 133 -17.04 -5.72 -11.96
N MET A 134 -15.85 -5.98 -11.42
CA MET A 134 -14.60 -5.31 -11.79
C MET A 134 -14.17 -5.60 -13.24
N ASP A 135 -14.46 -6.81 -13.73
CA ASP A 135 -14.25 -7.23 -15.11
C ASP A 135 -15.21 -6.50 -16.06
N ARG A 136 -16.51 -6.48 -15.74
CA ARG A 136 -17.55 -5.89 -16.61
C ARG A 136 -17.53 -4.38 -16.69
N THR A 137 -17.21 -3.69 -15.60
CA THR A 137 -17.36 -2.22 -15.53
C THR A 137 -16.05 -1.48 -15.80
N GLY A 138 -14.90 -2.13 -15.63
CA GLY A 138 -13.59 -1.47 -15.71
C GLY A 138 -13.38 -0.34 -14.68
N LEU A 139 -14.33 -0.12 -13.76
CA LEU A 139 -14.29 1.00 -12.83
C LEU A 139 -13.10 0.88 -11.86
N LYS A 140 -12.53 2.03 -11.51
CA LYS A 140 -11.58 2.15 -10.40
C LYS A 140 -12.37 2.28 -9.13
N ILE A 141 -12.21 1.32 -8.23
CA ILE A 141 -12.86 1.36 -6.92
C ILE A 141 -12.02 2.28 -6.01
N PRO A 142 -12.63 3.29 -5.35
CA PRO A 142 -11.90 4.29 -4.59
C PRO A 142 -11.40 3.80 -3.22
N ALA A 143 -11.97 2.70 -2.68
CA ALA A 143 -11.57 2.14 -1.40
C ALA A 143 -11.90 0.65 -1.30
N GLY A 144 -11.02 -0.10 -0.63
CA GLY A 144 -11.18 -1.53 -0.38
C GLY A 144 -10.12 -2.03 0.58
N LEU A 145 -10.23 -3.28 1.04
CA LEU A 145 -9.28 -3.84 2.02
C LEU A 145 -7.93 -4.18 1.40
N SER A 146 -7.78 -4.12 0.08
CA SER A 146 -6.52 -4.43 -0.60
C SER A 146 -6.33 -3.52 -1.80
N ALA A 147 -5.10 -3.04 -2.01
CA ALA A 147 -4.70 -2.35 -3.24
C ALA A 147 -4.16 -3.39 -4.24
N ILE A 148 -4.57 -3.29 -5.50
CA ILE A 148 -4.11 -4.14 -6.60
C ILE A 148 -3.56 -3.25 -7.70
N CYS A 149 -2.35 -3.57 -8.16
CA CYS A 149 -1.72 -2.95 -9.32
C CYS A 149 -1.36 -4.03 -10.34
N VAL A 150 -1.82 -3.85 -11.57
CA VAL A 150 -1.47 -4.66 -12.73
C VAL A 150 -0.57 -3.80 -13.61
N ALA A 151 0.63 -4.30 -13.88
CA ALA A 151 1.59 -3.65 -14.75
C ALA A 151 2.23 -4.67 -15.68
N GLU A 152 2.64 -4.22 -16.86
CA GLU A 152 3.32 -5.05 -17.85
C GLU A 152 4.70 -4.48 -18.15
N LYS A 153 5.64 -5.34 -18.50
CA LYS A 153 6.94 -4.92 -19.03
C LYS A 153 6.88 -4.98 -20.56
N PRO A 154 7.00 -3.86 -21.28
CA PRO A 154 7.05 -3.88 -22.74
C PRO A 154 8.19 -4.81 -23.18
N ARG A 155 7.92 -5.71 -24.13
CA ARG A 155 8.99 -6.51 -24.75
C ARG A 155 9.86 -5.56 -25.58
N ALA A 156 11.17 -5.65 -25.37
CA ALA A 156 12.18 -4.92 -26.13
C ALA A 156 12.18 -5.34 -27.61
#